data_AF-A0A5D0IJL8-F1
#
_entry.id   AF-A0A5D0IJL8-F1
#
_cell.length_a   1.000
_cell.length_b   1.000
_cell.length_c   1.000
_cell.angle_alpha   90.00
_cell.angle_beta   90.00
_cell.angle_gamma   90.00
#
_symmetry.space_group_name_H-M   'P 1'
#
loop_
_entity.id
_entity.type
_entity.pdbx_description
1 polymer ?
#
loop_
_entity_poly.entity_id
_entity_poly.type
_entity_poly.pdbx_seq_one_letter_code
_entity_poly.pdbx_strand_id
1 'polypeptide(L)'
;AIGNAFIEVFDDEAHKIEDVTWLAQGTIYPDVIESVSATGGPSATIKSHHNVGGLPDFMKLKIVEPLRAIFKDEVRRVGASLG
;
A
#
# COMPACT_ATOMS: atom_id res chain seq x y z
N ALA A 1 -8.19 -11.92 -10.83
CA ALA A 1 -9.51 -11.33 -11.17
C ALA A 1 -9.78 -10.08 -10.32
N ILE A 2 -9.88 -10.20 -8.98
CA ILE A 2 -10.24 -9.05 -8.12
C ILE A 2 -9.14 -7.96 -8.10
N GLY A 3 -7.86 -8.34 -7.96
CA GLY A 3 -6.76 -7.38 -7.91
C GLY A 3 -6.64 -6.50 -9.17
N ASN A 4 -6.75 -7.10 -10.36
CA ASN A 4 -6.68 -6.33 -11.61
C ASN A 4 -7.84 -5.35 -11.75
N ALA A 5 -9.07 -5.77 -11.43
CA ALA A 5 -10.23 -4.89 -11.49
C ALA A 5 -10.09 -3.71 -10.50
N PHE A 6 -9.49 -3.93 -9.33
CA PHE A 6 -9.18 -2.85 -8.39
C PHE A 6 -8.18 -1.85 -8.98
N ILE A 7 -7.10 -2.33 -9.60
CA ILE A 7 -6.09 -1.48 -10.24
C ILE A 7 -6.70 -0.63 -11.34
N GLU A 8 -7.50 -1.25 -12.22
CA GLU A 8 -8.15 -0.57 -13.36
C GLU A 8 -9.06 0.55 -12.86
N VAL A 9 -9.95 0.26 -11.90
CA VAL A 9 -10.84 1.27 -11.33
C VAL A 9 -10.05 2.35 -10.58
N PHE A 10 -9.01 1.98 -9.83
CA PHE A 10 -8.18 2.95 -9.12
C PHE A 10 -7.44 3.89 -10.08
N ASP A 11 -6.92 3.37 -11.18
CA ASP A 11 -6.24 4.16 -12.21
C ASP A 11 -7.20 5.16 -12.86
N ASP A 12 -8.39 4.70 -13.24
CA ASP A 12 -9.42 5.52 -13.86
C ASP A 12 -9.84 6.68 -12.93
N GLU A 13 -9.98 6.43 -11.62
CA GLU A 13 -10.32 7.47 -10.66
C GLU A 13 -9.13 8.41 -10.37
N ALA A 14 -7.90 7.89 -10.29
CA ALA A 14 -6.71 8.69 -10.06
C ALA A 14 -6.47 9.71 -11.20
N HIS A 15 -6.73 9.32 -12.45
CA HIS A 15 -6.61 10.21 -13.62
C HIS A 15 -7.62 11.36 -13.65
N LYS A 16 -8.70 11.29 -12.87
CA LYS A 16 -9.68 12.38 -12.74
C LYS A 16 -9.22 13.47 -11.77
N ILE A 17 -8.17 13.21 -10.98
CA ILE A 17 -7.63 14.14 -10.00
C ILE A 17 -6.41 14.83 -10.61
N GLU A 18 -6.48 16.15 -10.76
CA GLU A 18 -5.36 16.95 -11.25
C GLU A 18 -4.28 17.14 -10.17
N ASP A 19 -3.02 17.29 -10.60
CA ASP A 19 -1.86 17.60 -9.75
C ASP A 19 -1.55 16.62 -8.60
N VAL A 20 -2.05 15.38 -8.68
CA VAL A 20 -1.68 14.33 -7.71
C VAL A 20 -0.26 13.81 -7.98
N THR A 21 0.59 13.87 -6.95
CA THR A 21 1.98 13.37 -7.01
C THR A 21 2.19 12.11 -6.18
N TRP A 22 1.40 11.94 -5.12
CA TRP A 22 1.66 10.95 -4.07
C TRP A 22 0.47 9.99 -3.91
N LEU A 23 0.79 8.72 -3.74
CA LEU A 23 -0.12 7.69 -3.26
C LEU A 23 0.23 7.34 -1.82
N ALA A 24 -0.68 7.64 -0.90
CA ALA A 24 -0.53 7.22 0.49
C ALA A 24 -0.94 5.77 0.67
N GLN A 25 -0.13 4.98 1.37
CA GLN A 25 -0.44 3.61 1.76
C GLN A 25 -0.41 3.46 3.29
N GLY A 26 -1.35 2.67 3.80
CA GLY A 26 -1.51 2.39 5.24
C GLY A 26 -0.59 1.29 5.76
N THR A 27 0.52 1.01 5.06
CA THR A 27 1.55 0.02 5.41
C THR A 27 1.99 0.14 6.86
N ILE A 28 1.97 -0.94 7.64
CA ILE A 28 2.43 -0.97 9.03
C ILE A 28 3.69 -1.82 9.21
N TYR A 29 4.38 -1.68 10.34
CA TYR A 29 5.65 -2.36 10.60
C TYR A 29 5.58 -3.90 10.44
N PRO A 30 4.51 -4.61 10.88
CA PRO A 30 4.32 -6.03 10.56
C PRO A 30 4.38 -6.36 9.07
N ASP A 31 3.79 -5.53 8.21
CA ASP A 31 3.77 -5.77 6.77
C ASP A 31 5.18 -5.64 6.16
N VAL A 32 6.00 -4.76 6.73
CA VAL A 32 7.40 -4.54 6.30
C VAL A 32 8.25 -5.76 6.64
N ILE A 33 8.20 -6.24 7.89
CA ILE A 33 9.03 -7.40 8.30
C ILE A 33 8.61 -8.68 7.58
N GLU A 34 7.31 -8.87 7.31
CA GLU A 34 6.80 -10.02 6.56
C GLU A 34 7.25 -10.00 5.09
N SER A 35 7.41 -8.82 4.50
CA SER A 35 7.91 -8.66 3.13
C SER A 35 9.41 -8.94 3.00
N VAL A 36 10.20 -8.63 4.04
CA VAL A 36 11.65 -8.87 4.08
C VAL A 36 12.00 -10.32 4.41
N SER A 37 11.18 -11.01 5.23
CA SER A 37 11.43 -12.40 5.65
C SER A 37 11.01 -13.47 4.63
N ALA A 38 10.41 -13.10 3.49
CA ALA A 38 9.80 -14.03 2.54
C ALA A 38 10.79 -14.67 1.53
N THR A 39 12.02 -14.97 1.95
CA THR A 39 12.89 -15.91 1.24
C THR A 39 12.31 -17.34 1.37
N GLY A 40 11.34 -17.70 0.52
CA GLY A 40 11.06 -19.11 0.19
C GLY A 40 9.64 -19.68 0.33
N GLY A 41 8.58 -18.87 0.45
CA GLY A 41 7.19 -19.39 0.50
C GLY A 41 6.26 -18.73 -0.54
N PRO A 42 5.15 -19.38 -0.96
CA PRO A 42 4.25 -18.95 -2.05
C PRO A 42 3.39 -17.71 -1.70
N SER A 43 3.89 -16.82 -0.84
CA SER A 43 3.23 -15.57 -0.44
C SER A 43 3.38 -14.45 -1.48
N ALA A 44 4.16 -14.65 -2.54
CA ALA A 44 4.41 -13.65 -3.58
C ALA A 44 3.14 -13.27 -4.35
N THR A 45 2.17 -14.19 -4.49
CA THR A 45 0.99 -13.96 -5.34
C THR A 45 -0.16 -13.26 -4.62
N ILE A 46 -0.15 -13.24 -3.28
CA ILE A 46 -1.25 -12.68 -2.47
C ILE A 46 -0.88 -11.28 -1.92
N LYS A 47 0.42 -10.98 -1.75
CA LYS A 47 0.89 -9.72 -1.14
C LYS A 47 1.46 -8.70 -2.12
N SER A 48 1.48 -9.01 -3.42
CA SER A 48 1.91 -8.06 -4.46
C SER A 48 1.13 -6.74 -4.46
N HIS A 49 -0.04 -6.69 -3.82
CA HIS A 49 -0.88 -5.50 -3.77
C HIS A 49 -1.01 -4.83 -2.40
N HIS A 50 -0.46 -5.43 -1.34
CA HIS A 50 -0.52 -4.84 -0.01
C HIS A 50 0.80 -4.28 0.47
N ASN A 51 1.93 -4.68 -0.12
CA ASN A 51 3.21 -4.07 0.18
C ASN A 51 4.23 -4.45 -0.87
N VAL A 52 4.76 -3.44 -1.58
CA VAL A 52 6.00 -3.53 -2.36
C VAL A 52 5.94 -4.45 -3.60
N GLY A 53 4.79 -4.54 -4.27
CA GLY A 53 4.72 -4.93 -5.67
C GLY A 53 4.24 -3.72 -6.45
N GLY A 54 5.17 -3.04 -7.14
CA GLY A 54 4.98 -1.70 -7.68
C GLY A 54 3.63 -1.48 -8.37
N LEU A 55 3.11 -0.25 -8.23
CA LEU A 55 2.04 0.23 -9.09
C LEU A 55 2.41 -0.09 -10.54
N PRO A 56 1.44 -0.41 -11.41
CA PRO A 56 1.74 -0.58 -12.82
C PRO A 56 2.59 0.58 -13.33
N ASP A 57 3.55 0.32 -14.22
CA ASP A 57 4.51 1.34 -14.68
C ASP A 57 3.86 2.61 -15.26
N PHE A 58 2.58 2.52 -15.64
CA PHE A 58 1.78 3.64 -16.13
C PHE A 58 1.29 4.59 -15.03
N MET A 59 1.14 4.13 -13.78
CA MET A 59 0.76 4.97 -12.64
C MET A 59 1.99 5.76 -12.15
N LYS A 60 2.09 7.03 -12.55
CA LYS A 60 3.23 7.91 -12.22
C LYS A 60 3.21 8.47 -10.79
N LEU A 61 2.57 7.77 -9.85
CA LEU A 61 2.43 8.19 -8.45
C LEU A 61 3.62 7.75 -7.61
N LYS A 62 4.07 8.62 -6.70
CA LYS A 62 5.10 8.30 -5.71
C LYS A 62 4.46 7.75 -4.44
N ILE A 63 4.99 6.65 -3.91
CA ILE A 63 4.46 6.03 -2.70
C ILE A 63 4.92 6.81 -1.45
N VAL A 64 4.00 7.04 -0.51
CA VAL A 64 4.29 7.51 0.86
C VAL A 64 3.61 6.60 1.88
N GLU A 65 4.37 6.13 2.89
CA GLU A 65 3.90 5.15 3.88
C GLU A 65 4.12 5.65 5.32
N PRO A 66 3.24 6.53 5.84
CA PRO A 66 3.47 7.19 7.14
C PRO A 66 3.47 6.23 8.33
N LEU A 67 2.79 5.09 8.22
CA LEU A 67 2.58 4.14 9.33
C LEU A 67 3.60 3.00 9.34
N ARG A 68 4.56 2.98 8.41
CA ARG A 68 5.47 1.84 8.17
C ARG A 68 6.35 1.45 9.36
N ALA A 69 6.48 2.34 10.34
CA ALA A 69 7.34 2.18 11.51
C ALA A 69 6.58 1.83 12.79
N ILE A 70 5.25 1.68 12.73
CA ILE A 70 4.42 1.46 13.92
C ILE A 70 3.59 0.17 13.83
N PHE A 71 3.28 -0.41 14.99
CA PHE A 71 2.42 -1.58 15.11
C PHE A 71 0.92 -1.23 15.12
N LYS A 72 0.08 -2.24 14.91
CA LYS A 72 -1.38 -2.09 14.78
C LYS A 72 -2.07 -1.48 16.01
N ASP A 73 -1.57 -1.76 17.22
CA ASP A 73 -2.06 -1.15 18.44
C ASP A 73 -1.70 0.35 18.52
N GLU A 74 -0.53 0.73 18.01
CA GLU A 74 -0.09 2.12 17.94
C GLU A 74 -0.88 2.90 16.88
N VAL A 75 -1.18 2.29 15.73
CA VAL A 75 -2.09 2.88 14.73
C VAL A 75 -3.44 3.20 15.36
N ARG A 76 -3.97 2.32 16.22
CA ARG A 76 -5.22 2.60 16.95
C ARG A 76 -5.07 3.78 17.91
N ARG A 77 -3.94 3.90 18.62
CA ARG A 77 -3.66 5.04 19.50
C ARG A 77 -3.55 6.35 18.71
N VAL A 78 -2.86 6.33 17.57
CA VAL A 78 -2.76 7.47 16.64
C VAL A 78 -4.15 7.85 16.14
N GLY A 79 -4.95 6.88 15.67
CA GLY A 79 -6.32 7.10 15.25
C GLY A 79 -7.16 7.78 16.34
N ALA A 80 -7.13 7.26 17.57
CA ALA A 80 -7.85 7.85 18.70
C ALA A 80 -7.39 9.29 19.05
N SER A 81 -6.14 9.66 18.74
CA SER A 81 -5.63 11.01 18.95
C SER A 81 -6.01 12.02 17.85
N LEU A 82 -6.45 11.53 16.68
CA LEU A 82 -6.82 12.34 15.52
C LEU A 82 -8.30 12.75 15.48
N GLY A 83 -9.11 12.25 16.42
CA GLY A 83 -10.56 12.48 16.50
C GLY A 83 -11.37 11.30 15.96
#